data_AF-A0AAN5CAF5-F1
#
_entry.id   AF-A0AAN5CAF5-F1
#
_cell.length_a   1.000
_cell.length_b   1.000
_cell.length_c   1.000
_cell.angle_alpha   90.00
_cell.angle_beta   90.00
_cell.angle_gamma   90.00
#
_symmetry.space_group_name_H-M   'P 1'
#
loop_
_entity.id
_entity.type
_entity.pdbx_description
1 polymer ?
#
loop_
_entity_poly.entity_id
_entity_poly.type
_entity_poly.pdbx_seq_one_letter_code
_entity_poly.pdbx_strand_id
1 'polypeptide(L)'
;LLKEPKEEPLDDFPSMQPGNEVTPQCVLCEVHPKTPGGYTTHLKRFHKTTLLANGIYLTCSCGMRFNNAYDPMKHDKKCTGRQFTLHKLDEMTTPQYFLCEKYPKTTYGYLEHLRRPHKTTLKKNGIYLICACGLLYTTYDDCRKHDKKIHLRIFLFISQTLFPCK
;
A
#
# COMPACT_ATOMS: atom_id res chain seq x y z
N LEU A 1 14.34 57.32 9.11
CA LEU A 1 13.20 56.92 9.97
C LEU A 1 12.56 55.69 9.35
N LEU A 2 13.11 54.51 9.66
CA LEU A 2 12.52 53.22 9.29
C LEU A 2 11.35 52.98 10.23
N LYS A 3 10.14 52.85 9.68
CA LYS A 3 8.95 52.54 10.47
C LYS A 3 9.01 51.06 10.86
N GLU A 4 8.95 50.78 12.16
CA GLU A 4 8.87 49.43 12.68
C GLU A 4 7.55 48.78 12.22
N PRO A 5 7.57 47.50 11.81
CA PRO A 5 6.37 46.77 11.42
C PRO A 5 5.46 46.58 12.63
N LYS A 6 4.19 46.97 12.49
CA LYS A 6 3.15 46.68 13.48
C LYS A 6 2.89 45.18 13.49
N GLU A 7 3.06 44.55 14.65
CA GLU A 7 2.61 43.19 14.89
C GLU A 7 1.08 43.15 14.82
N GLU A 8 0.55 42.38 13.86
CA GLU A 8 -0.89 42.13 13.77
C GLU A 8 -1.29 41.11 14.85
N PRO A 9 -2.45 41.29 15.51
CA PRO A 9 -2.94 40.35 16.50
C PRO A 9 -3.09 38.95 15.90
N LEU A 10 -2.49 37.95 16.55
CA LEU A 10 -2.72 36.54 16.24
C LEU A 10 -4.20 36.23 16.54
N ASP A 11 -5.00 36.13 15.48
CA ASP A 11 -6.39 35.69 15.56
C ASP A 11 -6.47 34.33 16.28
N ASP A 12 -7.37 34.26 17.27
CA ASP A 12 -7.72 33.05 17.99
C ASP A 12 -8.07 31.93 17.00
N PHE A 13 -7.20 30.92 16.91
CA PHE A 13 -7.44 29.74 16.10
C PHE A 13 -8.76 29.09 16.55
N PRO A 14 -9.74 28.89 15.65
CA PRO A 14 -10.99 28.27 16.03
C PRO A 14 -10.73 26.86 16.57
N SER A 15 -11.13 26.67 17.83
CA SER A 15 -11.20 25.37 18.49
C SER A 15 -11.93 24.37 17.58
N MET A 16 -11.17 23.44 16.99
CA MET A 16 -11.73 22.33 16.21
C MET A 16 -12.59 21.49 17.16
N GLN A 17 -13.91 21.60 17.03
CA GLN A 17 -14.80 20.66 17.68
C GLN A 17 -14.52 19.25 17.13
N PRO A 18 -14.50 18.20 17.97
CA PRO A 18 -14.25 16.82 17.56
C PRO A 18 -15.40 16.32 16.67
N GLY A 19 -15.34 16.67 15.39
CA GLY A 19 -16.32 16.32 14.38
C GLY A 19 -16.10 14.89 13.90
N ASN A 20 -17.12 14.05 14.13
CA ASN A 20 -17.41 12.75 13.50
C ASN A 20 -16.23 12.12 12.72
N GLU A 21 -15.37 11.37 13.42
CA GLU A 21 -14.38 10.53 12.76
C GLU A 21 -15.09 9.49 11.88
N VAL A 22 -15.12 9.74 10.57
CA VAL A 22 -15.66 8.79 9.59
C VAL A 22 -14.64 7.67 9.42
N THR A 23 -14.80 6.62 10.22
CA THR A 23 -14.05 5.38 10.02
C THR A 23 -14.56 4.68 8.76
N PRO A 24 -13.68 4.12 7.92
CA PRO A 24 -14.11 3.48 6.68
C PRO A 24 -14.90 2.20 6.96
N GLN A 25 -16.00 2.05 6.22
CA GLN A 25 -16.80 0.83 6.22
C GLN A 25 -16.02 -0.33 5.59
N CYS A 26 -16.21 -1.54 6.12
CA CYS A 26 -15.70 -2.75 5.50
C CYS A 26 -16.30 -2.96 4.10
N VAL A 27 -15.47 -3.28 3.11
CA VAL A 27 -15.94 -3.52 1.73
C VAL A 27 -16.83 -4.76 1.57
N LEU A 28 -16.95 -5.60 2.60
CA LEU A 28 -17.72 -6.84 2.59
C LEU A 28 -18.86 -6.87 3.62
N CYS A 29 -18.99 -5.87 4.49
CA CYS A 29 -20.07 -5.79 5.48
C CYS A 29 -20.24 -4.38 6.09
N GLU A 30 -21.15 -4.21 7.05
CA GLU A 30 -21.46 -2.92 7.68
C GLU A 30 -20.60 -2.56 8.89
N VAL A 31 -19.56 -3.35 9.19
CA VAL A 31 -18.63 -3.06 10.29
C VAL A 31 -17.73 -1.89 9.90
N HIS A 32 -17.46 -0.99 10.86
CA HIS A 32 -16.59 0.18 10.72
C HIS A 32 -15.39 0.08 11.67
N PRO A 33 -14.29 -0.59 11.25
CA PRO A 33 -13.11 -0.75 12.09
C PRO A 33 -12.44 0.60 12.39
N LYS A 34 -12.05 0.81 13.66
CA LYS A 34 -11.51 2.09 14.13
C LYS A 34 -10.02 2.31 13.86
N THR A 35 -9.29 1.27 13.45
CA THR A 35 -7.85 1.36 13.16
C THR A 35 -7.49 0.51 11.94
N PRO A 36 -6.37 0.80 11.25
CA PRO A 36 -5.87 -0.04 10.17
C PRO A 36 -5.68 -1.50 10.59
N GLY A 37 -5.08 -1.76 11.75
CA GLY A 37 -4.87 -3.13 12.26
C GLY A 37 -6.18 -3.82 12.63
N GLY A 38 -7.15 -3.07 13.16
CA GLY A 38 -8.51 -3.57 13.37
C GLY A 38 -9.19 -3.98 12.07
N TYR A 39 -9.03 -3.18 11.02
CA TYR A 39 -9.60 -3.46 9.70
C TYR A 39 -9.02 -4.73 9.08
N THR A 40 -7.69 -4.90 9.08
CA THR A 40 -7.06 -6.10 8.52
C THR A 40 -7.39 -7.36 9.32
N THR A 41 -7.47 -7.23 10.66
CA THR A 41 -7.89 -8.33 11.54
C THR A 41 -9.33 -8.73 11.26
N HIS A 42 -10.21 -7.76 11.04
CA HIS A 42 -11.61 -8.00 10.70
C HIS A 42 -11.74 -8.80 9.39
N LEU A 43 -11.11 -8.35 8.31
CA LEU A 43 -11.10 -9.07 7.03
C LEU A 43 -10.62 -10.52 7.18
N LYS A 44 -9.52 -10.72 7.91
CA LYS A 44 -8.94 -12.06 8.09
C LYS A 44 -9.87 -12.98 8.90
N ARG A 45 -10.45 -12.48 9.99
CA ARG A 45 -11.24 -13.31 10.91
C ARG A 45 -12.62 -13.64 10.37
N PHE A 46 -13.34 -12.63 9.86
CA PHE A 46 -14.75 -12.75 9.49
C PHE A 46 -14.94 -13.11 8.01
N HIS A 47 -14.07 -12.62 7.13
CA HIS A 47 -14.22 -12.80 5.68
C HIS A 47 -13.17 -13.74 5.05
N LYS A 48 -12.26 -14.28 5.88
CA LYS A 48 -11.16 -15.18 5.46
C LYS A 48 -10.37 -14.64 4.26
N THR A 49 -10.19 -13.32 4.21
CA THR A 49 -9.60 -12.60 3.08
C THR A 49 -8.56 -11.57 3.54
N THR A 50 -7.91 -10.89 2.60
CA THR A 50 -6.87 -9.88 2.84
C THR A 50 -7.18 -8.59 2.08
N LEU A 51 -6.48 -7.50 2.41
CA LEU A 51 -6.60 -6.23 1.68
C LEU A 51 -6.36 -6.44 0.17
N LEU A 52 -5.25 -7.08 -0.18
CA LEU A 52 -4.89 -7.30 -1.58
C LEU A 52 -5.84 -8.25 -2.31
N ALA A 53 -6.39 -9.27 -1.64
CA ALA A 53 -7.37 -10.14 -2.25
C ALA A 53 -8.67 -9.40 -2.63
N ASN A 54 -8.99 -8.32 -1.93
CA ASN A 54 -10.12 -7.44 -2.26
C ASN A 54 -9.73 -6.25 -3.14
N GLY A 55 -8.49 -6.20 -3.63
CA GLY A 55 -8.02 -5.06 -4.42
C GLY A 55 -8.13 -3.74 -3.67
N ILE A 56 -7.71 -3.72 -2.41
CA ILE A 56 -7.66 -2.51 -1.59
C ILE A 56 -6.33 -2.40 -0.85
N TYR A 57 -5.97 -1.18 -0.45
CA TYR A 57 -4.93 -0.88 0.53
C TYR A 57 -5.40 0.21 1.48
N LEU A 58 -4.76 0.32 2.64
CA LEU A 58 -5.07 1.33 3.65
C LEU A 58 -3.97 2.39 3.69
N THR A 59 -4.34 3.65 3.91
CA THR A 59 -3.40 4.75 4.18
C THR A 59 -3.74 5.35 5.53
N CYS A 60 -2.80 5.36 6.47
CA CYS A 60 -2.96 6.08 7.73
C CYS A 60 -2.78 7.58 7.50
N SER A 61 -3.40 8.42 8.34
CA SER A 61 -3.24 9.88 8.29
C SER A 61 -1.78 10.36 8.41
N CYS A 62 -0.88 9.53 8.96
CA CYS A 62 0.56 9.82 8.96
C CYS A 62 1.27 9.58 7.60
N GLY A 63 0.54 9.15 6.57
CA GLY A 63 1.06 8.87 5.23
C GLY A 63 1.53 7.42 5.00
N MET A 64 1.62 6.59 6.05
CA MET A 64 2.00 5.19 5.91
C MET A 64 0.93 4.37 5.19
N ARG A 65 1.36 3.51 4.27
CA ARG A 65 0.49 2.64 3.46
C ARG A 65 0.60 1.19 3.89
N PHE A 66 -0.52 0.49 3.95
CA PHE A 66 -0.61 -0.92 4.33
C PHE A 66 -1.35 -1.72 3.28
N ASN A 67 -0.71 -2.79 2.85
CA ASN A 67 -1.26 -3.77 1.91
C ASN A 67 -1.33 -5.18 2.51
N ASN A 68 -0.78 -5.37 3.71
CA ASN A 68 -0.75 -6.65 4.41
C ASN A 68 -1.34 -6.51 5.81
N ALA A 69 -1.54 -7.64 6.47
CA ALA A 69 -2.18 -7.67 7.79
C ALA A 69 -1.22 -7.37 8.95
N TYR A 70 0.09 -7.55 8.78
CA TYR A 70 1.05 -7.54 9.88
C TYR A 70 1.57 -6.14 10.20
N ASP A 71 1.93 -5.38 9.18
CA ASP A 71 2.45 -4.02 9.31
C ASP A 71 1.49 -3.06 10.02
N PRO A 72 0.18 -3.03 9.72
CA PRO A 72 -0.73 -2.12 10.41
C PRO A 72 -0.85 -2.46 11.90
N MET A 73 -0.75 -3.73 12.32
CA MET A 73 -0.78 -4.08 13.75
C MET A 73 0.45 -3.56 14.51
N LYS A 74 1.62 -3.56 13.89
CA LYS A 74 2.83 -2.95 14.46
C LYS A 74 2.74 -1.43 14.49
N HIS A 75 2.17 -0.87 13.43
CA HIS A 75 1.98 0.56 13.26
C HIS A 75 1.03 1.13 14.32
N ASP A 76 -0.12 0.48 14.56
CA ASP A 76 -1.13 0.90 15.54
C ASP A 76 -0.56 1.06 16.97
N LYS A 77 0.52 0.35 17.31
CA LYS A 77 1.20 0.49 18.62
C LYS A 77 2.08 1.73 18.73
N LYS A 78 2.53 2.28 17.60
CA LYS A 78 3.48 3.40 17.53
C LYS A 78 2.84 4.70 17.06
N CYS A 79 1.81 4.61 16.22
CA CYS A 79 1.12 5.76 15.67
C CYS A 79 -0.10 6.10 16.53
N THR A 80 -0.19 7.36 16.96
CA THR A 80 -1.38 7.90 17.62
C THR A 80 -2.52 8.18 16.64
N GLY A 81 -2.23 8.19 15.33
CA GLY A 81 -3.21 8.36 14.26
C GLY A 81 -4.18 7.19 14.20
N ARG A 82 -5.44 7.44 14.59
CA ARG A 82 -6.55 6.48 14.46
C ARG A 82 -7.25 6.57 13.11
N GLN A 83 -7.02 7.67 12.39
CA GLN A 83 -7.66 7.94 11.12
C GLN A 83 -6.91 7.26 9.98
N PHE A 84 -7.67 6.60 9.11
CA PHE A 84 -7.14 5.95 7.93
C PHE A 84 -8.18 5.94 6.82
N THR A 85 -7.70 5.93 5.59
CA THR A 85 -8.51 5.87 4.39
C THR A 85 -8.30 4.53 3.69
N LEU A 86 -9.34 4.08 3.01
CA LEU A 86 -9.31 2.89 2.17
C LEU A 86 -9.21 3.33 0.71
N HIS A 87 -8.27 2.74 -0.01
CA HIS A 87 -8.06 3.00 -1.43
C HIS A 87 -8.26 1.70 -2.19
N LYS A 88 -8.96 1.78 -3.32
CA LYS A 88 -8.99 0.68 -4.27
C LYS A 88 -7.66 0.61 -5.02
N LEU A 89 -7.31 -0.60 -5.42
CA LEU A 89 -6.06 -0.94 -6.08
C LEU A 89 -6.21 -0.96 -7.61
N ASP A 90 -7.40 -0.63 -8.11
CA ASP A 90 -7.76 -0.43 -9.51
C ASP A 90 -6.94 0.69 -10.19
N GLU A 91 -6.27 1.55 -9.40
CA GLU A 91 -5.34 2.56 -9.89
C GLU A 91 -3.86 2.18 -9.76
N MET A 92 -3.52 1.03 -9.17
CA MET A 92 -2.16 0.50 -9.33
C MET A 92 -2.06 -0.18 -10.69
N THR A 93 -1.86 0.65 -11.72
CA THR A 93 -1.20 0.20 -12.95
C THR A 93 -0.01 -0.65 -12.53
N THR A 94 0.07 -1.86 -13.06
CA THR A 94 1.29 -2.67 -12.99
C THR A 94 2.48 -1.75 -13.13
N PRO A 95 3.47 -1.83 -12.22
CA PRO A 95 4.54 -0.85 -12.17
C PRO A 95 5.07 -0.69 -13.59
N GLN A 96 5.10 0.56 -14.05
CA GLN A 96 5.83 0.90 -15.26
C GLN A 96 7.20 0.24 -15.15
N TYR A 97 7.67 -0.39 -16.22
CA TYR A 97 9.02 -0.91 -16.17
C TYR A 97 9.99 0.24 -15.86
N PHE A 98 10.87 0.03 -14.89
CA PHE A 98 11.95 0.97 -14.60
C PHE A 98 12.94 1.11 -15.78
N LEU A 99 12.83 0.24 -16.79
CA LEU A 99 13.67 0.25 -17.99
C LEU A 99 12.93 0.67 -19.27
N CYS A 100 11.59 0.80 -19.25
CA CYS A 100 10.83 1.25 -20.42
C CYS A 100 9.37 1.65 -20.10
N GLU A 101 8.71 2.29 -21.06
CA GLU A 101 7.30 2.72 -20.96
C GLU A 101 6.30 1.63 -21.35
N LYS A 102 6.44 0.42 -20.76
CA LYS A 102 5.41 -0.62 -20.89
C LYS A 102 4.72 -0.90 -19.55
N TYR A 103 3.45 -1.28 -19.66
CA TYR A 103 2.54 -1.54 -18.55
C TYR A 103 1.99 -2.96 -18.66
N PRO A 104 2.77 -3.97 -18.23
CA PRO A 104 2.42 -5.36 -18.41
C PRO A 104 1.29 -5.73 -17.46
N LYS A 105 0.13 -6.13 -17.97
CA LYS A 105 -1.08 -6.40 -17.14
C LYS A 105 -0.94 -7.56 -16.14
N THR A 106 0.17 -8.31 -16.17
CA THR A 106 0.41 -9.48 -15.31
C THR A 106 1.87 -9.52 -14.85
N THR A 107 2.13 -10.14 -13.70
CA THR A 107 3.50 -10.34 -13.16
C THR A 107 4.32 -11.25 -14.04
N TYR A 108 3.70 -12.30 -14.59
CA TYR A 108 4.36 -13.12 -15.58
C TYR A 108 4.79 -12.28 -16.80
N GLY A 109 3.89 -11.41 -17.31
CA GLY A 109 4.22 -10.46 -18.35
C GLY A 109 5.34 -9.51 -17.94
N TYR A 110 5.30 -9.01 -16.69
CA TYR A 110 6.36 -8.20 -16.10
C TYR A 110 7.72 -8.90 -16.22
N LEU A 111 7.83 -10.10 -15.67
CA LEU A 111 9.07 -10.87 -15.64
C LEU A 111 9.52 -11.33 -17.03
N GLU A 112 8.58 -11.75 -17.88
CA GLU A 112 8.88 -12.17 -19.24
C GLU A 112 9.50 -11.03 -20.05
N HIS A 113 8.99 -9.81 -19.90
CA HIS A 113 9.53 -8.67 -20.62
C HIS A 113 10.78 -8.09 -19.97
N LEU A 114 11.01 -8.20 -18.64
CA LEU A 114 12.36 -7.99 -18.11
C LEU A 114 13.37 -8.97 -18.73
N ARG A 115 12.96 -10.23 -18.92
CA ARG A 115 13.86 -11.28 -19.43
C ARG A 115 14.15 -11.15 -20.93
N ARG A 116 13.14 -10.87 -21.75
CA ARG A 116 13.28 -10.88 -23.22
C ARG A 116 13.93 -9.57 -23.74
N PRO A 117 13.25 -8.41 -23.73
CA PRO A 117 13.84 -7.15 -24.19
C PRO A 117 15.07 -6.69 -23.39
N HIS A 118 15.03 -6.78 -22.05
CA HIS A 118 16.08 -6.18 -21.22
C HIS A 118 17.16 -7.16 -20.76
N LYS A 119 17.01 -8.46 -21.04
CA LYS A 119 17.95 -9.53 -20.63
C LYS A 119 18.33 -9.46 -19.14
N THR A 120 17.39 -9.02 -18.31
CA THR A 120 17.62 -8.77 -16.88
C THR A 120 16.62 -9.56 -16.01
N THR A 121 16.83 -9.51 -14.70
CA THR A 121 15.97 -10.19 -13.71
C THR A 121 15.69 -9.28 -12.53
N LEU A 122 14.65 -9.59 -11.74
CA LEU A 122 14.37 -8.89 -10.49
C LEU A 122 15.60 -8.84 -9.57
N LYS A 123 16.22 -10.00 -9.35
CA LYS A 123 17.42 -10.15 -8.49
C LYS A 123 18.58 -9.28 -8.96
N LYS A 124 18.83 -9.18 -10.27
CA LYS A 124 19.92 -8.33 -10.82
C LYS A 124 19.71 -6.84 -10.53
N ASN A 125 18.47 -6.41 -10.32
CA ASN A 125 18.13 -5.01 -10.07
C ASN A 125 17.76 -4.75 -8.60
N GLY A 126 17.91 -5.73 -7.71
CA GLY A 126 17.54 -5.58 -6.29
C GLY A 126 16.03 -5.37 -6.06
N ILE A 127 15.20 -5.82 -7.00
CA ILE A 127 13.74 -5.68 -6.95
C ILE A 127 13.12 -7.01 -6.53
N TYR A 128 11.97 -6.94 -5.85
CA TYR A 128 11.14 -8.11 -5.57
C TYR A 128 9.67 -7.81 -5.89
N LEU A 129 8.92 -8.84 -6.26
CA LEU A 129 7.48 -8.75 -6.49
C LEU A 129 6.75 -9.51 -5.39
N ILE A 130 5.68 -8.94 -4.85
CA ILE A 130 4.83 -9.60 -3.85
C ILE A 130 3.45 -9.82 -4.45
N CYS A 131 2.96 -11.06 -4.47
CA CYS A 131 1.58 -11.38 -4.84
C CYS A 131 0.62 -10.88 -3.78
N ALA A 132 -0.61 -10.60 -4.18
CA ALA A 132 -1.75 -10.39 -3.30
C ALA A 132 -1.91 -11.43 -2.18
N CYS A 133 -1.48 -12.68 -2.40
CA CYS A 133 -1.49 -13.72 -1.39
C CYS A 133 -0.37 -13.56 -0.33
N GLY A 134 0.49 -12.55 -0.45
CA GLY A 134 1.62 -12.29 0.42
C GLY A 134 2.90 -13.07 0.08
N LEU A 135 2.92 -13.83 -1.01
CA LEU A 135 4.13 -14.55 -1.44
C LEU A 135 5.08 -13.61 -2.19
N LEU A 136 6.36 -13.68 -1.81
CA LEU A 136 7.46 -12.95 -2.42
C LEU A 136 8.06 -13.77 -3.58
N TYR A 137 8.22 -13.16 -4.74
CA TYR A 137 8.93 -13.74 -5.88
C TYR A 137 10.25 -13.05 -6.11
N THR A 138 11.28 -13.87 -6.18
CA THR A 138 12.65 -13.47 -6.51
C THR A 138 13.04 -13.96 -7.91
N THR A 139 12.33 -14.97 -8.44
CA THR A 139 12.63 -15.60 -9.72
C THR A 139 11.39 -15.72 -10.63
N TYR A 140 11.65 -15.87 -11.93
CA TYR A 140 10.64 -16.12 -12.95
C TYR A 140 9.90 -17.44 -12.74
N ASP A 141 10.61 -18.50 -12.33
CA ASP A 141 10.00 -19.83 -12.18
C ASP A 141 9.07 -19.91 -10.97
N ASP A 142 9.40 -19.22 -9.87
CA ASP A 142 8.51 -19.15 -8.70
C ASP A 142 7.19 -18.48 -9.08
N CYS A 143 7.28 -17.37 -9.82
CA CYS A 143 6.10 -16.67 -10.29
C CYS A 143 5.29 -17.51 -11.27
N ARG A 144 5.94 -18.18 -12.23
CA ARG A 144 5.27 -19.03 -13.22
C ARG A 144 4.54 -20.22 -12.59
N LYS A 145 5.15 -20.86 -11.58
CA LYS A 145 4.50 -21.95 -10.83
C LYS A 145 3.31 -21.46 -10.02
N HIS A 146 3.40 -20.24 -9.49
CA HIS A 146 2.34 -19.64 -8.69
C HIS A 146 1.16 -19.14 -9.53
N ASP A 147 1.42 -18.44 -10.63
CA ASP A 147 0.40 -17.87 -11.53
C ASP A 147 -0.53 -18.96 -12.09
N LYS A 148 0.02 -20.16 -12.36
CA LYS A 148 -0.78 -21.34 -12.75
C LYS A 148 -1.78 -21.80 -11.70
N LYS A 149 -1.57 -21.48 -10.43
CA LYS A 149 -2.43 -21.90 -9.31
C LYS A 149 -3.37 -20.80 -8.85
N ILE A 150 -3.00 -19.53 -9.03
CA ILE A 150 -3.70 -18.38 -8.47
C ILE A 150 -3.81 -17.30 -9.56
N HIS A 151 -4.99 -17.12 -10.13
CA HIS A 151 -5.30 -16.10 -11.14
C HIS A 151 -5.37 -14.65 -10.59
N LEU A 152 -4.68 -14.34 -9.49
CA LEU A 152 -4.72 -12.99 -8.90
C LEU A 152 -3.79 -12.03 -9.62
N ARG A 153 -4.31 -10.83 -9.92
CA ARG A 153 -3.71 -9.80 -10.78
C ARG A 153 -2.97 -8.69 -10.04
N ILE A 154 -2.84 -8.77 -8.72
CA ILE A 154 -2.41 -7.66 -7.88
C ILE A 154 -1.02 -7.92 -7.31
N PHE A 155 -0.08 -7.00 -7.56
CA PHE A 155 1.29 -7.10 -7.08
C PHE A 155 1.85 -5.74 -6.70
N LEU A 156 2.60 -5.73 -5.60
CA LEU A 156 3.31 -4.55 -5.11
C LEU A 156 4.80 -4.67 -5.42
N PHE A 157 5.36 -3.55 -5.86
CA PHE A 157 6.78 -3.37 -6.08
C PHE A 157 7.44 -2.96 -4.76
N ILE A 158 8.41 -3.73 -4.28
CA ILE A 158 9.32 -3.28 -3.23
C ILE A 158 10.69 -3.10 -3.86
N SER A 159 11.09 -1.84 -4.06
CA SER A 159 12.48 -1.49 -4.32
C SER A 159 13.24 -1.44 -3.00
N GLN A 160 14.42 -2.05 -2.94
CA GLN A 160 15.32 -1.87 -1.79
C GLN A 160 15.83 -0.43 -1.63
N THR A 161 15.62 0.46 -2.62
CA THR A 161 16.15 1.83 -2.57
C THR A 161 15.41 2.79 -1.64
N LEU A 162 14.35 2.38 -0.93
CA LEU A 162 13.51 3.29 -0.11
C LEU A 162 13.57 3.08 1.41
N PHE A 163 14.44 2.23 1.95
CA PHE A 163 14.66 2.19 3.40
C PHE A 163 16.14 2.18 3.77
N PRO A 164 16.85 3.33 3.72
CA PRO A 164 17.88 3.54 4.71
C PRO A 164 17.18 3.70 6.07
N CYS A 165 17.06 2.61 6.84
CA CYS A 165 16.94 2.77 8.28
C CYS A 165 18.25 3.43 8.76
N LYS A 166 18.19 4.73 9.03
CA LYS A 166 19.11 5.40 9.95
C LYS A 166 18.55 5.29 11.36
#